data_AF-A0A951LJW8-F1
#
_entry.id   AF-A0A951LJW8-F1
#
_cell.length_a   1.000
_cell.length_b   1.000
_cell.length_c   1.000
_cell.angle_alpha   90.00
_cell.angle_beta   90.00
_cell.angle_gamma   90.00
#
_symmetry.space_group_name_H-M   'P 1'
#
loop_
_entity.id
_entity.type
_entity.pdbx_description
1 polymer ?
#
loop_
_entity_poly.entity_id
_entity_poly.type
_entity_poly.pdbx_seq_one_letter_code
_entity_poly.pdbx_strand_id
1 'polypeptide(L)'
;MAGSLIGRRAVVAGLAAAPLLMPGRAAAQPVASPAGRFEGRIEDGIQVFKGIRYGNAERFRAPITGPRAAAVVRALDYGPSSPQAGRSGLAIDEQCLFLNVWTPAPQTGARLPVMVYFHGGAYSSGTPVSPQLDGRRLAAQGVVVVTVAHRLNAFGYLYLARLDPRFPDSGNAGQLDLILALRWVRDNIASFGGDPAKVTLFGQSGGGAKIATLMGTPAARGLFHRAATMSGQQVTASGPLHATERARAFMARLGARSVDELLAMPTERLVEGLSATDPYLGGGVYMGPVLDMKWLVRHPFWPDANPQGNAIPMILGNTHDETRAFYPPD
;
A
#
# COMPACT_ATOMS: atom_id res chain seq x y z
N MET A 1 -21.57 35.38 85.66
CA MET A 1 -22.07 33.98 85.66
C MET A 1 -22.38 33.57 84.24
N ALA A 2 -21.93 32.36 83.87
CA ALA A 2 -22.25 31.56 82.68
C ALA A 2 -22.01 32.19 81.29
N GLY A 3 -21.03 31.63 80.57
CA GLY A 3 -20.77 31.93 79.16
C GLY A 3 -19.75 30.97 78.55
N SER A 4 -20.22 29.75 78.26
CA SER A 4 -19.59 28.60 77.59
C SER A 4 -18.54 28.91 76.49
N LEU A 5 -17.40 28.22 76.51
CA LEU A 5 -16.56 27.95 75.33
C LEU A 5 -16.13 26.47 75.31
N ILE A 6 -16.80 25.69 74.47
CA ILE A 6 -16.54 24.29 74.16
C ILE A 6 -15.63 24.19 72.94
N GLY A 7 -14.52 23.47 73.10
CA GLY A 7 -14.18 22.28 72.31
C GLY A 7 -13.88 22.43 70.81
N ARG A 8 -12.61 22.23 70.48
CA ARG A 8 -12.03 21.96 69.15
C ARG A 8 -12.88 21.02 68.29
N ARG A 9 -13.29 21.47 67.10
CA ARG A 9 -13.72 20.59 65.99
C ARG A 9 -12.81 20.79 64.79
N ALA A 10 -12.34 19.66 64.27
CA ALA A 10 -11.48 19.52 63.11
C ALA A 10 -12.17 20.06 61.83
N VAL A 11 -11.41 20.81 61.04
CA VAL A 11 -11.80 21.21 59.68
C VAL A 11 -11.39 20.09 58.73
N VAL A 12 -12.36 19.35 58.21
CA VAL A 12 -12.17 18.46 57.05
C VAL A 12 -12.28 19.34 55.81
N ALA A 13 -11.16 19.65 55.17
CA ALA A 13 -11.13 20.29 53.87
C ALA A 13 -11.52 19.26 52.79
N GLY A 14 -12.69 19.42 52.20
CA GLY A 14 -13.11 18.66 51.02
C GLY A 14 -12.33 19.14 49.79
N LEU A 15 -11.40 18.32 49.30
CA LEU A 15 -10.83 18.46 47.96
C LEU A 15 -11.88 17.97 46.96
N ALA A 16 -12.62 18.90 46.35
CA ALA A 16 -13.40 18.60 45.16
C ALA A 16 -12.42 18.31 44.01
N ALA A 17 -12.32 17.04 43.62
CA ALA A 17 -11.62 16.63 42.42
C ALA A 17 -12.37 17.19 41.20
N ALA A 18 -11.85 18.26 40.60
CA ALA A 18 -12.30 18.71 39.29
C ALA A 18 -11.92 17.62 38.26
N PRO A 19 -12.86 17.13 37.43
CA PRO A 19 -12.53 16.20 36.38
C PRO A 19 -11.62 16.91 35.38
N LEU A 20 -10.40 16.39 35.20
CA LEU A 20 -9.54 16.71 34.07
C LEU A 20 -10.31 16.32 32.81
N LEU A 21 -10.89 17.30 32.12
CA LEU A 21 -11.36 17.15 30.76
C LEU A 21 -10.14 16.82 29.90
N MET A 22 -9.93 15.53 29.65
CA MET A 22 -9.14 15.07 28.53
C MET A 22 -9.69 15.76 27.28
N PRO A 23 -8.88 16.45 26.48
CA PRO A 23 -9.36 17.05 25.24
C PRO A 23 -9.94 15.92 24.39
N GLY A 24 -11.27 15.92 24.25
CA GLY A 24 -11.96 14.98 23.38
C GLY A 24 -11.42 15.17 21.98
N ARG A 25 -10.85 14.11 21.39
CA ARG A 25 -10.54 14.07 19.96
C ARG A 25 -11.86 14.30 19.21
N ALA A 26 -12.09 15.53 18.76
CA ALA A 26 -13.26 15.85 17.96
C ALA A 26 -13.26 14.95 16.71
N ALA A 27 -14.33 14.18 16.53
CA ALA A 27 -14.55 13.43 15.31
C ALA A 27 -14.64 14.41 14.14
N ALA A 28 -13.84 14.20 13.10
CA ALA A 28 -13.89 15.01 11.90
C ALA A 28 -15.21 14.74 11.17
N GLN A 29 -15.82 15.78 10.58
CA GLN A 29 -16.99 15.56 9.72
C GLN A 29 -16.63 14.58 8.57
N PRO A 30 -17.50 13.60 8.26
CA PRO A 30 -17.22 12.65 7.21
C PRO A 30 -17.04 13.29 5.84
N VAL A 31 -15.98 12.92 5.13
CA VAL A 31 -15.70 13.36 3.75
C VAL A 31 -16.52 12.54 2.77
N ALA A 32 -17.36 13.21 1.97
CA ALA A 32 -18.14 12.57 0.92
C ALA A 32 -17.34 12.51 -0.40
N SER A 33 -17.25 11.32 -0.98
CA SER A 33 -16.58 11.04 -2.25
C SER A 33 -17.42 10.07 -3.10
N PRO A 34 -17.11 9.90 -4.40
CA PRO A 34 -17.79 8.91 -5.23
C PRO A 34 -17.75 7.48 -4.66
N ALA A 35 -16.67 7.10 -3.98
CA ALA A 35 -16.51 5.80 -3.33
C ALA A 35 -17.28 5.64 -2.00
N GLY A 36 -17.79 6.72 -1.41
CA GLY A 36 -18.53 6.68 -0.14
C GLY A 36 -18.23 7.87 0.77
N ARG A 37 -18.70 7.75 2.02
CA ARG A 37 -18.49 8.75 3.07
C ARG A 37 -17.50 8.22 4.10
N PHE A 38 -16.43 8.95 4.37
CA PHE A 38 -15.35 8.49 5.23
C PHE A 38 -15.18 9.40 6.45
N GLU A 39 -15.32 8.85 7.64
CA GLU A 39 -15.02 9.53 8.90
C GLU A 39 -13.56 9.24 9.27
N GLY A 40 -12.74 10.29 9.33
CA GLY A 40 -11.36 10.24 9.77
C GLY A 40 -11.18 10.86 11.16
N ARG A 41 -9.94 11.24 11.48
CA ARG A 41 -9.62 12.00 12.69
C ARG A 41 -8.60 13.07 12.42
N ILE A 42 -8.57 14.07 13.30
CA ILE A 42 -7.55 15.10 13.30
C ILE A 42 -6.40 14.65 14.20
N GLU A 43 -5.19 14.58 13.65
CA GLU A 43 -3.94 14.31 14.35
C GLU A 43 -2.95 15.42 13.99
N ASP A 44 -2.48 16.19 14.97
CA ASP A 44 -1.53 17.31 14.77
C ASP A 44 -1.96 18.32 13.69
N GLY A 45 -3.26 18.63 13.64
CA GLY A 45 -3.84 19.53 12.63
C GLY A 45 -4.01 18.92 11.25
N ILE A 46 -3.64 17.65 11.06
CA ILE A 46 -3.81 16.90 9.80
C ILE A 46 -5.04 16.01 9.89
N GLN A 47 -5.82 15.97 8.81
CA GLN A 47 -6.95 15.06 8.66
C GLN A 47 -6.45 13.71 8.14
N VAL A 48 -6.75 12.65 8.89
CA VAL A 48 -6.18 11.31 8.71
C VAL A 48 -7.30 10.29 8.52
N PHE A 49 -7.22 9.55 7.42
CA PHE A 49 -8.12 8.47 7.06
C PHE A 49 -7.30 7.20 6.82
N LYS A 50 -7.52 6.17 7.63
CA LYS A 50 -6.80 4.89 7.54
C LYS A 50 -7.76 3.76 7.16
N GLY A 51 -7.30 2.82 6.35
CA GLY A 51 -8.09 1.62 6.01
C GLY A 51 -9.26 1.87 5.06
N ILE A 52 -9.11 2.78 4.09
CA ILE A 52 -10.11 2.93 3.01
C ILE A 52 -9.92 1.79 2.01
N ARG A 53 -10.93 0.92 1.86
CA ARG A 53 -10.92 -0.15 0.86
C ARG A 53 -11.08 0.44 -0.54
N TYR A 54 -10.13 0.17 -1.43
CA TYR A 54 -10.22 0.59 -2.85
C TYR A 54 -10.56 -0.57 -3.79
N GLY A 55 -10.40 -1.81 -3.34
CA GLY A 55 -10.59 -3.00 -4.15
C GLY A 55 -10.90 -4.25 -3.34
N ASN A 56 -11.21 -5.32 -4.06
CA ASN A 56 -11.21 -6.68 -3.56
C ASN A 56 -10.23 -7.52 -4.37
N ALA A 57 -9.57 -8.45 -3.68
CA ALA A 57 -8.61 -9.35 -4.28
C ALA A 57 -9.23 -10.73 -4.50
N GLU A 58 -9.04 -11.28 -5.68
CA GLU A 58 -9.24 -12.70 -5.94
C GLU A 58 -7.89 -13.33 -6.27
N ARG A 59 -7.68 -14.57 -5.82
CA ARG A 59 -6.40 -15.26 -6.02
C ARG A 59 -5.99 -15.27 -7.49
N PHE A 60 -4.80 -14.75 -7.75
CA PHE A 60 -4.13 -14.75 -9.05
C PHE A 60 -4.89 -14.06 -10.19
N ARG A 61 -5.91 -13.24 -9.88
CA ARG A 61 -6.73 -12.48 -10.84
C ARG A 61 -6.51 -10.98 -10.72
N ALA A 62 -6.90 -10.23 -11.74
CA ALA A 62 -7.00 -8.78 -11.66
C ALA A 62 -7.92 -8.37 -10.49
N PRO A 63 -7.63 -7.25 -9.79
CA PRO A 63 -8.48 -6.79 -8.70
C PRO A 63 -9.80 -6.25 -9.22
N ILE A 64 -10.81 -6.30 -8.37
CA ILE A 64 -12.15 -5.77 -8.63
C ILE A 64 -12.32 -4.48 -7.84
N THR A 65 -12.92 -3.46 -8.45
CA THR A 65 -13.25 -2.20 -7.77
C THR A 65 -14.03 -2.46 -6.48
N GLY A 66 -13.61 -1.82 -5.39
CA GLY A 66 -14.28 -1.95 -4.10
C GLY A 66 -15.73 -1.42 -4.16
N PRO A 67 -16.63 -1.95 -3.32
CA PRO A 67 -18.01 -1.48 -3.31
C PRO A 67 -18.06 -0.02 -2.85
N ARG A 68 -18.99 0.76 -3.43
CA ARG A 68 -19.35 2.06 -2.88
C ARG A 68 -20.02 1.85 -1.52
N ALA A 69 -19.48 2.45 -0.47
CA ALA A 69 -20.06 2.34 0.86
C ALA A 69 -21.35 3.18 0.97
N ALA A 70 -22.47 2.53 1.29
CA ALA A 70 -23.74 3.20 1.54
C ALA A 70 -23.76 3.91 2.92
N ALA A 71 -23.19 3.26 3.93
CA ALA A 71 -23.01 3.82 5.26
C ALA A 71 -21.69 4.62 5.35
N VAL A 72 -21.58 5.46 6.39
CA VAL A 72 -20.31 6.12 6.72
C VAL A 72 -19.29 5.07 7.17
N VAL A 73 -18.13 5.06 6.54
CA VAL A 73 -17.00 4.19 6.90
C VAL A 73 -16.11 4.92 7.89
N ARG A 74 -15.86 4.30 9.04
CA ARG A 74 -14.89 4.80 10.03
C ARG A 74 -13.48 4.44 9.58
N ALA A 75 -12.83 5.37 8.90
CA ALA A 75 -11.47 5.24 8.39
C ALA A 75 -10.45 5.58 9.49
N LEU A 76 -10.51 4.85 10.60
CA LEU A 76 -9.73 5.14 11.81
C LEU A 76 -8.56 4.17 11.99
N ASP A 77 -8.64 2.96 11.46
CA ASP A 77 -7.62 1.93 11.67
C ASP A 77 -7.08 1.44 10.35
N TYR A 78 -5.82 1.00 10.35
CA TYR A 78 -5.21 0.46 9.15
C TYR A 78 -5.91 -0.84 8.73
N GLY A 79 -6.07 -1.03 7.42
CA GLY A 79 -6.42 -2.32 6.86
C GLY A 79 -5.28 -3.34 6.99
N PRO A 80 -5.56 -4.64 6.82
CA PRO A 80 -4.54 -5.69 6.82
C PRO A 80 -3.54 -5.52 5.68
N SER A 81 -2.31 -6.00 5.92
CA SER A 81 -1.27 -6.11 4.88
C SER A 81 -1.41 -7.41 4.09
N SER A 82 -0.84 -7.46 2.89
CA SER A 82 -0.80 -8.68 2.06
C SER A 82 -0.09 -9.82 2.79
N PRO A 83 -0.50 -11.09 2.58
CA PRO A 83 0.19 -12.24 3.16
C PRO A 83 1.65 -12.30 2.72
N GLN A 84 2.52 -12.54 3.69
CA GLN A 84 3.97 -12.52 3.56
C GLN A 84 4.63 -13.20 4.77
N ALA A 85 5.87 -13.66 4.62
CA ALA A 85 6.63 -14.25 5.72
C ALA A 85 7.19 -13.18 6.68
N GLY A 86 7.42 -13.57 7.94
CA GLY A 86 8.31 -12.84 8.85
C GLY A 86 7.80 -11.51 9.42
N ARG A 87 6.48 -11.28 9.49
CA ARG A 87 5.89 -10.05 10.06
C ARG A 87 4.94 -10.29 11.22
N SER A 88 5.50 -10.73 12.36
CA SER A 88 4.74 -10.87 13.61
C SER A 88 4.11 -9.55 14.04
N GLY A 89 2.89 -9.59 14.58
CA GLY A 89 2.15 -8.44 15.10
C GLY A 89 1.47 -7.55 14.05
N LEU A 90 1.57 -7.86 12.75
CA LEU A 90 0.77 -7.20 11.72
C LEU A 90 -0.51 -7.97 11.43
N ALA A 91 -1.62 -7.25 11.24
CA ALA A 91 -2.82 -7.85 10.65
C ALA A 91 -2.52 -8.22 9.18
N ILE A 92 -2.78 -9.48 8.82
CA ILE A 92 -2.51 -10.06 7.51
C ILE A 92 -3.79 -10.68 6.97
N ASP A 93 -4.12 -10.39 5.71
CA ASP A 93 -5.30 -10.94 5.03
C ASP A 93 -5.08 -10.89 3.51
N GLU A 94 -5.67 -11.81 2.75
CA GLU A 94 -5.68 -11.73 1.28
C GLU A 94 -6.51 -10.54 0.76
N GLN A 95 -7.55 -10.14 1.50
CA GLN A 95 -8.35 -8.95 1.26
C GLN A 95 -7.64 -7.68 1.74
N CYS A 96 -6.41 -7.46 1.25
CA CYS A 96 -5.51 -6.39 1.68
C CYS A 96 -5.59 -5.08 0.88
N LEU A 97 -6.55 -4.93 -0.04
CA LEU A 97 -6.61 -3.78 -0.95
C LEU A 97 -7.18 -2.52 -0.29
N PHE A 98 -6.34 -1.91 0.55
CA PHE A 98 -6.63 -0.71 1.33
C PHE A 98 -5.63 0.41 1.07
N LEU A 99 -6.07 1.65 1.23
CA LEU A 99 -5.23 2.83 1.22
C LEU A 99 -5.51 3.73 2.43
N ASN A 100 -4.58 4.63 2.67
CA ASN A 100 -4.67 5.64 3.72
C ASN A 100 -4.46 7.01 3.11
N VAL A 101 -5.10 8.05 3.67
CA VAL A 101 -5.03 9.43 3.20
C VAL A 101 -4.69 10.35 4.37
N TRP A 102 -3.70 11.21 4.18
CA TRP A 102 -3.40 12.35 5.04
C TRP A 102 -3.57 13.64 4.23
N THR A 103 -4.31 14.60 4.75
CA THR A 103 -4.55 15.87 4.08
C THR A 103 -4.53 17.03 5.09
N PRO A 104 -3.90 18.17 4.78
CA PRO A 104 -3.87 19.32 5.69
C PRO A 104 -5.28 19.84 5.97
N ALA A 105 -6.15 19.82 4.97
CA ALA A 105 -7.58 19.89 5.20
C ALA A 105 -8.40 19.46 3.96
N PRO A 106 -9.51 18.74 4.16
CA PRO A 106 -10.42 18.35 3.08
C PRO A 106 -11.34 19.53 2.76
N GLN A 107 -10.81 20.61 2.17
CA GLN A 107 -11.66 21.61 1.54
C GLN A 107 -11.82 21.31 0.06
N THR A 108 -13.07 21.22 -0.38
CA THR A 108 -13.43 21.18 -1.80
C THR A 108 -12.79 22.39 -2.50
N GLY A 109 -12.00 22.13 -3.54
CA GLY A 109 -11.36 23.18 -4.35
C GLY A 109 -9.92 23.53 -3.97
N ALA A 110 -9.34 22.96 -2.90
CA ALA A 110 -7.94 23.23 -2.53
C ALA A 110 -6.93 22.82 -3.62
N ARG A 111 -7.25 21.77 -4.42
CA ARG A 111 -6.48 21.31 -5.59
C ARG A 111 -4.97 21.15 -5.28
N LEU A 112 -4.68 20.57 -4.12
CA LEU A 112 -3.33 20.34 -3.62
C LEU A 112 -2.61 19.25 -4.44
N PRO A 113 -1.28 19.30 -4.58
CA PRO A 113 -0.52 18.18 -5.12
C PRO A 113 -0.79 16.89 -4.33
N VAL A 114 -0.82 15.76 -5.04
CA VAL A 114 -1.07 14.45 -4.44
C VAL A 114 0.21 13.62 -4.54
N MET A 115 0.69 13.10 -3.41
CA MET A 115 1.84 12.19 -3.35
C MET A 115 1.36 10.79 -2.97
N VAL A 116 1.52 9.82 -3.87
CA VAL A 116 1.11 8.43 -3.65
C VAL A 116 2.35 7.58 -3.40
N TYR A 117 2.45 7.00 -2.21
CA TYR A 117 3.57 6.19 -1.77
C TYR A 117 3.31 4.70 -2.01
N PHE A 118 4.27 4.04 -2.68
CA PHE A 118 4.34 2.59 -2.77
C PHE A 118 5.52 2.07 -1.95
N HIS A 119 5.24 1.15 -1.02
CA HIS A 119 6.24 0.65 -0.10
C HIS A 119 7.27 -0.27 -0.76
N GLY A 120 8.47 -0.32 -0.16
CA GLY A 120 9.57 -1.21 -0.51
C GLY A 120 9.32 -2.68 -0.14
N GLY A 121 10.40 -3.46 -0.03
CA GLY A 121 10.36 -4.92 0.19
C GLY A 121 10.32 -5.74 -1.10
N ALA A 122 10.99 -5.23 -2.15
CA ALA A 122 10.89 -5.73 -3.51
C ALA A 122 9.41 -5.86 -3.91
N TYR A 123 9.01 -7.01 -4.44
CA TYR A 123 7.63 -7.38 -4.68
C TYR A 123 7.11 -8.39 -3.66
N SER A 124 7.91 -8.76 -2.65
CA SER A 124 7.70 -9.96 -1.83
C SER A 124 7.12 -9.65 -0.44
N SER A 125 7.57 -8.55 0.17
CA SER A 125 7.17 -8.15 1.51
C SER A 125 7.00 -6.63 1.60
N GLY A 126 6.54 -6.15 2.74
CA GLY A 126 6.33 -4.72 3.01
C GLY A 126 4.90 -4.43 3.47
N THR A 127 4.69 -3.19 3.91
CA THR A 127 3.41 -2.75 4.46
C THR A 127 3.31 -1.22 4.42
N PRO A 128 2.11 -0.64 4.20
CA PRO A 128 1.89 0.79 4.38
C PRO A 128 1.61 1.21 5.84
N VAL A 129 1.58 0.27 6.79
CA VAL A 129 1.15 0.55 8.19
C VAL A 129 2.30 0.90 9.13
N SER A 130 3.53 0.88 8.62
CA SER A 130 4.74 1.14 9.41
C SER A 130 4.75 2.61 9.89
N PRO A 131 5.17 2.90 11.15
CA PRO A 131 5.25 4.27 11.66
C PRO A 131 6.14 5.20 10.82
N GLN A 132 7.15 4.65 10.14
CA GLN A 132 8.01 5.39 9.22
C GLN A 132 7.26 5.94 8.00
N LEU A 133 6.08 5.40 7.69
CA LEU A 133 5.24 5.78 6.56
C LEU A 133 4.08 6.70 6.96
N ASP A 134 4.11 7.25 8.17
CA ASP A 134 3.11 8.22 8.61
C ASP A 134 3.17 9.50 7.76
N GLY A 135 2.10 9.75 7.01
CA GLY A 135 2.02 10.85 6.06
C GLY A 135 1.89 12.24 6.66
N ARG A 136 1.69 12.41 7.98
CA ARG A 136 1.41 13.73 8.60
C ARG A 136 2.48 14.76 8.32
N ARG A 137 3.76 14.40 8.43
CA ARG A 137 4.88 15.34 8.22
C ARG A 137 4.92 15.90 6.80
N LEU A 138 4.62 15.05 5.81
CA LEU A 138 4.52 15.48 4.42
C LEU A 138 3.22 16.27 4.19
N ALA A 139 2.09 15.84 4.74
CA ALA A 139 0.83 16.55 4.60
C ALA A 139 0.88 17.98 5.17
N ALA A 140 1.63 18.19 6.26
CA ALA A 140 1.91 19.51 6.83
C ALA A 140 2.66 20.45 5.87
N GLN A 141 3.30 19.94 4.82
CA GLN A 141 3.94 20.72 3.75
C GLN A 141 2.95 21.12 2.64
N GLY A 142 1.64 20.94 2.84
CA GLY A 142 0.62 21.38 1.88
C GLY A 142 0.35 20.40 0.73
N VAL A 143 0.51 19.09 0.97
CA VAL A 143 0.22 18.03 -0.01
C VAL A 143 -0.77 17.02 0.56
N VAL A 144 -1.51 16.34 -0.32
CA VAL A 144 -2.28 15.15 0.07
C VAL A 144 -1.40 13.92 -0.08
N VAL A 145 -1.24 13.14 0.98
CA VAL A 145 -0.41 11.92 0.97
C VAL A 145 -1.32 10.70 0.95
N VAL A 146 -1.03 9.75 0.08
CA VAL A 146 -1.74 8.46 -0.01
C VAL A 146 -0.73 7.33 0.14
N THR A 147 -0.98 6.37 1.03
CA THR A 147 -0.18 5.12 1.10
C THR A 147 -1.06 3.93 0.73
N VAL A 148 -0.49 2.95 0.03
CA VAL A 148 -1.28 1.85 -0.59
C VAL A 148 -0.77 0.48 -0.14
N ALA A 149 -1.68 -0.34 0.40
CA ALA A 149 -1.51 -1.79 0.51
C ALA A 149 -1.94 -2.45 -0.80
N HIS A 150 -1.20 -3.46 -1.23
CA HIS A 150 -1.44 -4.20 -2.48
C HIS A 150 -0.88 -5.61 -2.34
N ARG A 151 -1.28 -6.53 -3.22
CA ARG A 151 -0.78 -7.91 -3.18
C ARG A 151 0.70 -7.99 -3.50
N LEU A 152 1.37 -8.91 -2.82
CA LEU A 152 2.80 -9.19 -2.88
C LEU A 152 3.03 -10.66 -3.25
N ASN A 153 4.29 -11.01 -3.53
CA ASN A 153 4.78 -12.38 -3.73
C ASN A 153 3.85 -13.24 -4.62
N ALA A 154 3.56 -14.48 -4.27
CA ALA A 154 2.68 -15.36 -5.04
C ALA A 154 1.26 -14.80 -5.20
N PHE A 155 0.74 -14.07 -4.20
CA PHE A 155 -0.60 -13.49 -4.29
C PHE A 155 -0.70 -12.39 -5.35
N GLY A 156 0.37 -11.64 -5.59
CA GLY A 156 0.42 -10.54 -6.56
C GLY A 156 1.10 -10.88 -7.88
N TYR A 157 2.03 -11.84 -7.89
CA TYR A 157 3.02 -11.98 -8.96
C TYR A 157 3.32 -13.42 -9.37
N LEU A 158 2.58 -14.43 -8.86
CA LEU A 158 2.67 -15.79 -9.40
C LEU A 158 2.15 -15.81 -10.84
N TYR A 159 2.96 -16.28 -11.79
CA TYR A 159 2.60 -16.30 -13.21
C TYR A 159 2.04 -17.65 -13.64
N LEU A 160 0.72 -17.70 -13.81
CA LEU A 160 -0.04 -18.90 -14.12
C LEU A 160 -0.59 -18.92 -15.55
N ALA A 161 -0.53 -17.82 -16.30
CA ALA A 161 -1.19 -17.71 -17.61
C ALA A 161 -0.74 -18.77 -18.64
N ARG A 162 0.50 -19.29 -18.51
CA ARG A 162 1.02 -20.39 -19.34
C ARG A 162 0.75 -21.80 -18.78
N LEU A 163 0.26 -21.89 -17.55
CA LEU A 163 -0.09 -23.14 -16.86
C LEU A 163 -1.61 -23.38 -16.87
N ASP A 164 -2.39 -22.30 -16.81
CA ASP A 164 -3.84 -22.34 -16.79
C ASP A 164 -4.42 -21.06 -17.44
N PRO A 165 -5.14 -21.18 -18.57
CA PRO A 165 -5.67 -20.03 -19.31
C PRO A 165 -6.75 -19.26 -18.54
N ARG A 166 -7.30 -19.79 -17.44
CA ARG A 166 -8.26 -19.08 -16.58
C ARG A 166 -7.63 -17.89 -15.85
N PHE A 167 -6.31 -17.78 -15.80
CA PHE A 167 -5.56 -16.75 -15.07
C PHE A 167 -4.71 -15.86 -15.98
N PRO A 168 -5.30 -15.18 -16.98
CA PRO A 168 -4.55 -14.41 -17.96
C PRO A 168 -3.95 -13.11 -17.39
N ASP A 169 -4.35 -12.70 -16.18
CA ASP A 169 -3.85 -11.50 -15.47
C ASP A 169 -2.78 -11.80 -14.41
N SER A 170 -2.50 -13.10 -14.21
CA SER A 170 -1.51 -13.55 -13.24
C SER A 170 -0.10 -13.05 -13.61
N GLY A 171 0.80 -12.98 -12.64
CA GLY A 171 2.15 -12.40 -12.81
C GLY A 171 2.20 -10.87 -12.67
N ASN A 172 1.06 -10.18 -12.82
CA ASN A 172 0.99 -8.71 -12.69
C ASN A 172 -0.15 -8.23 -11.78
N ALA A 173 -0.85 -9.13 -11.08
CA ALA A 173 -1.99 -8.80 -10.23
C ALA A 173 -1.68 -7.70 -9.19
N GLY A 174 -0.49 -7.72 -8.58
CA GLY A 174 -0.04 -6.67 -7.67
C GLY A 174 0.18 -5.30 -8.35
N GLN A 175 0.56 -5.26 -9.64
CA GLN A 175 0.61 -4.00 -10.40
C GLN A 175 -0.80 -3.49 -10.74
N LEU A 176 -1.71 -4.41 -11.03
CA LEU A 176 -3.10 -4.07 -11.30
C LEU A 176 -3.80 -3.53 -10.05
N ASP A 177 -3.41 -3.98 -8.85
CA ASP A 177 -3.84 -3.41 -7.57
C ASP A 177 -3.43 -1.93 -7.47
N LEU A 178 -2.18 -1.62 -7.79
CA LEU A 178 -1.69 -0.23 -7.80
C LEU A 178 -2.42 0.63 -8.82
N ILE A 179 -2.70 0.10 -10.02
CA ILE A 179 -3.50 0.80 -11.04
C ILE A 179 -4.92 1.06 -10.53
N LEU A 180 -5.54 0.09 -9.85
CA LEU A 180 -6.86 0.28 -9.25
C LEU A 180 -6.84 1.33 -8.14
N ALA A 181 -5.82 1.34 -7.29
CA ALA A 181 -5.62 2.39 -6.29
C ALA A 181 -5.43 3.78 -6.94
N LEU A 182 -4.70 3.87 -8.04
CA LEU A 182 -4.54 5.14 -8.77
C LEU A 182 -5.82 5.60 -9.47
N ARG A 183 -6.65 4.67 -9.95
CA ARG A 183 -8.01 5.01 -10.42
C ARG A 183 -8.87 5.52 -9.28
N TRP A 184 -8.78 4.90 -8.09
CA TRP A 184 -9.45 5.42 -6.90
C TRP A 184 -8.97 6.84 -6.58
N VAL A 185 -7.66 7.11 -6.63
CA VAL A 185 -7.11 8.47 -6.43
C VAL A 185 -7.69 9.43 -7.46
N ARG A 186 -7.65 9.10 -8.75
CA ARG A 186 -8.22 9.94 -9.83
C ARG A 186 -9.67 10.33 -9.55
N ASP A 187 -10.47 9.36 -9.11
CA ASP A 187 -11.93 9.52 -8.99
C ASP A 187 -12.35 10.15 -7.66
N ASN A 188 -11.53 10.07 -6.60
CA ASN A 188 -11.95 10.41 -5.24
C ASN A 188 -11.11 11.49 -4.56
N ILE A 189 -9.84 11.68 -4.95
CA ILE A 189 -8.91 12.50 -4.14
C ILE A 189 -9.30 13.98 -4.08
N ALA A 190 -10.09 14.47 -5.04
CA ALA A 190 -10.66 15.81 -5.03
C ALA A 190 -11.51 16.09 -3.79
N SER A 191 -12.25 15.08 -3.31
CA SER A 191 -13.02 15.18 -2.05
C SER A 191 -12.15 15.34 -0.81
N PHE A 192 -10.88 14.91 -0.90
CA PHE A 192 -9.89 15.03 0.17
C PHE A 192 -8.99 16.28 0.00
N GLY A 193 -9.33 17.18 -0.94
CA GLY A 193 -8.59 18.41 -1.22
C GLY A 193 -7.47 18.27 -2.27
N GLY A 194 -7.23 17.07 -2.79
CA GLY A 194 -6.18 16.79 -3.77
C GLY A 194 -6.58 17.15 -5.20
N ASP A 195 -5.58 17.35 -6.06
CA ASP A 195 -5.77 17.51 -7.51
C ASP A 195 -5.39 16.22 -8.25
N PRO A 196 -6.35 15.50 -8.86
CA PRO A 196 -6.05 14.28 -9.61
C PRO A 196 -5.17 14.52 -10.84
N ALA A 197 -5.01 15.77 -11.30
CA ALA A 197 -4.09 16.15 -12.37
C ALA A 197 -2.66 16.48 -11.88
N LYS A 198 -2.40 16.40 -10.57
CA LYS A 198 -1.08 16.68 -9.94
C LYS A 198 -0.60 15.53 -9.07
N VAL A 199 -0.75 14.30 -9.58
CA VAL A 199 -0.33 13.08 -8.88
C VAL A 199 1.15 12.78 -9.12
N THR A 200 1.90 12.66 -8.04
CA THR A 200 3.30 12.23 -8.00
C THR A 200 3.40 10.87 -7.32
N LEU A 201 3.98 9.87 -7.99
CA LEU A 201 4.30 8.59 -7.37
C LEU A 201 5.67 8.68 -6.71
N PHE A 202 5.82 8.12 -5.52
CA PHE A 202 7.12 7.98 -4.89
C PHE A 202 7.25 6.67 -4.11
N GLY A 203 8.46 6.11 -4.04
CA GLY A 203 8.66 4.80 -3.43
C GLY A 203 10.12 4.41 -3.29
N GLN A 204 10.41 3.68 -2.22
CA GLN A 204 11.76 3.20 -1.90
C GLN A 204 11.93 1.73 -2.31
N SER A 205 13.11 1.37 -2.85
CA SER A 205 13.47 0.00 -3.26
C SER A 205 12.39 -0.62 -4.16
N GLY A 206 11.76 -1.71 -3.71
CA GLY A 206 10.64 -2.33 -4.40
C GLY A 206 9.47 -1.39 -4.73
N GLY A 207 9.31 -0.29 -3.99
CA GLY A 207 8.37 0.78 -4.29
C GLY A 207 8.75 1.54 -5.55
N GLY A 208 10.02 1.92 -5.67
CA GLY A 208 10.55 2.53 -6.89
C GLY A 208 10.45 1.58 -8.09
N ALA A 209 10.72 0.29 -7.85
CA ALA A 209 10.65 -0.75 -8.88
C ALA A 209 9.22 -0.90 -9.44
N LYS A 210 8.21 -0.83 -8.55
CA LYS A 210 6.79 -0.80 -8.94
C LYS A 210 6.48 0.42 -9.81
N ILE A 211 6.97 1.60 -9.43
CA ILE A 211 6.77 2.85 -10.20
C ILE A 211 7.40 2.75 -11.59
N ALA A 212 8.65 2.28 -11.67
CA ALA A 212 9.34 2.07 -12.94
C ALA A 212 8.52 1.15 -13.86
N THR A 213 7.97 0.06 -13.32
CA THR A 213 7.09 -0.82 -14.08
C THR A 213 5.82 -0.10 -14.56
N LEU A 214 5.15 0.66 -13.68
CA LEU A 214 3.95 1.42 -14.05
C LEU A 214 4.20 2.47 -15.15
N MET A 215 5.40 3.05 -15.23
CA MET A 215 5.77 3.94 -16.33
C MET A 215 5.73 3.23 -17.69
N GLY A 216 5.98 1.92 -17.74
CA GLY A 216 5.90 1.09 -18.93
C GLY A 216 4.56 0.37 -19.16
N THR A 217 3.61 0.42 -18.21
CA THR A 217 2.34 -0.31 -18.26
C THR A 217 1.23 0.54 -18.91
N PRO A 218 0.68 0.17 -20.08
CA PRO A 218 -0.33 0.96 -20.80
C PRO A 218 -1.54 1.37 -19.95
N ALA A 219 -2.02 0.48 -19.09
CA ALA A 219 -3.18 0.72 -18.24
C ALA A 219 -2.96 1.79 -17.15
N ALA A 220 -1.71 2.22 -16.91
CA ALA A 220 -1.35 3.27 -15.96
C ALA A 220 -1.26 4.68 -16.60
N ARG A 221 -1.37 4.78 -17.93
CA ARG A 221 -1.24 6.04 -18.67
C ARG A 221 -2.20 7.10 -18.14
N GLY A 222 -1.66 8.28 -17.84
CA GLY A 222 -2.44 9.44 -17.36
C GLY A 222 -2.95 9.33 -15.93
N LEU A 223 -2.62 8.26 -15.19
CA LEU A 223 -3.00 8.13 -13.77
C LEU A 223 -2.02 8.84 -12.83
N PHE A 224 -0.83 9.19 -13.31
CA PHE A 224 0.17 9.95 -12.58
C PHE A 224 1.00 10.82 -13.55
N HIS A 225 1.65 11.82 -12.98
CA HIS A 225 2.20 12.95 -13.73
C HIS A 225 3.67 13.20 -13.42
N ARG A 226 4.17 12.70 -12.29
CA ARG A 226 5.57 12.77 -11.84
C ARG A 226 5.92 11.48 -11.09
N ALA A 227 7.20 11.15 -11.05
CA ALA A 227 7.71 9.99 -10.34
C ALA A 227 8.96 10.34 -9.52
N ALA A 228 9.14 9.66 -8.39
CA ALA A 228 10.38 9.68 -7.62
C ALA A 228 10.73 8.26 -7.17
N THR A 229 11.84 7.71 -7.63
CA THR A 229 12.31 6.39 -7.19
C THR A 229 13.53 6.56 -6.30
N MET A 230 13.47 5.96 -5.12
CA MET A 230 14.51 6.01 -4.11
C MET A 230 15.12 4.61 -4.02
N SER A 231 16.32 4.40 -4.59
CA SER A 231 17.03 3.11 -4.52
C SER A 231 16.27 1.93 -5.16
N GLY A 232 15.50 2.16 -6.23
CA GLY A 232 14.53 1.22 -6.79
C GLY A 232 14.36 1.30 -8.31
N GLN A 233 15.44 1.30 -9.07
CA GLN A 233 15.40 1.54 -10.53
C GLN A 233 15.30 0.21 -11.29
N GLN A 234 14.08 -0.26 -11.53
CA GLN A 234 13.87 -1.50 -12.29
C GLN A 234 13.92 -1.24 -13.80
N VAL A 235 14.87 -1.89 -14.47
CA VAL A 235 15.09 -1.73 -15.92
C VAL A 235 14.23 -2.70 -16.73
N THR A 236 14.17 -3.96 -16.30
CA THR A 236 13.47 -5.06 -17.00
C THR A 236 12.47 -5.76 -16.08
N ALA A 237 11.50 -6.42 -16.68
CA ALA A 237 10.54 -7.31 -16.01
C ALA A 237 10.96 -8.77 -16.25
N SER A 238 10.40 -9.71 -15.48
CA SER A 238 10.67 -11.13 -15.71
C SER A 238 10.11 -11.56 -17.07
N GLY A 239 10.91 -12.29 -17.85
CA GLY A 239 10.40 -12.97 -19.04
C GLY A 239 9.36 -14.03 -18.67
N PRO A 240 8.36 -14.29 -19.52
CA PRO A 240 7.27 -15.20 -19.21
C PRO A 240 7.74 -16.64 -19.00
N LEU A 241 8.79 -17.10 -19.70
CA LEU A 241 9.36 -18.44 -19.52
C LEU A 241 9.98 -18.62 -18.12
N HIS A 242 10.84 -17.69 -17.69
CA HIS A 242 11.43 -17.74 -16.34
C HIS A 242 10.36 -17.63 -15.24
N ALA A 243 9.35 -16.79 -15.46
CA ALA A 243 8.24 -16.65 -14.52
C ALA A 243 7.41 -17.95 -14.41
N THR A 244 7.20 -18.66 -15.52
CA THR A 244 6.54 -19.98 -15.51
C THR A 244 7.35 -21.02 -14.74
N GLU A 245 8.67 -21.09 -14.94
CA GLU A 245 9.51 -22.04 -14.20
C GLU A 245 9.55 -21.74 -12.69
N ARG A 246 9.54 -20.47 -12.30
CA ARG A 246 9.36 -20.06 -10.90
C ARG A 246 8.00 -20.47 -10.33
N ALA A 247 6.94 -20.35 -11.12
CA ALA A 247 5.62 -20.83 -10.71
C ALA A 247 5.60 -22.36 -10.52
N ARG A 248 6.28 -23.12 -11.40
CA ARG A 248 6.45 -24.57 -11.24
C ARG A 248 7.25 -24.92 -9.99
N ALA A 249 8.34 -24.21 -9.70
CA ALA A 249 9.13 -24.42 -8.48
C ALA A 249 8.30 -24.17 -7.21
N PHE A 250 7.48 -23.10 -7.21
CA PHE A 250 6.53 -22.81 -6.13
C PHE A 250 5.49 -23.93 -5.97
N MET A 251 4.87 -24.39 -7.06
CA MET A 251 3.91 -25.49 -7.04
C MET A 251 4.56 -26.79 -6.53
N ALA A 252 5.76 -27.13 -7.00
CA ALA A 252 6.50 -28.32 -6.58
C ALA A 252 6.83 -28.29 -5.08
N ARG A 253 7.25 -27.13 -4.55
CA ARG A 253 7.51 -26.94 -3.11
C ARG A 253 6.29 -27.20 -2.24
N LEU A 254 5.10 -26.95 -2.78
CA LEU A 254 3.81 -27.17 -2.12
C LEU A 254 3.20 -28.55 -2.38
N GLY A 255 3.79 -29.34 -3.29
CA GLY A 255 3.21 -30.59 -3.78
C GLY A 255 1.96 -30.39 -4.64
N ALA A 256 1.72 -29.17 -5.15
CA ALA A 256 0.57 -28.85 -5.97
C ALA A 256 0.78 -29.33 -7.42
N ARG A 257 -0.18 -30.09 -7.95
CA ARG A 257 -0.18 -30.64 -9.32
C ARG A 257 -1.06 -29.85 -10.28
N SER A 258 -1.93 -28.99 -9.75
CA SER A 258 -2.82 -28.13 -10.54
C SER A 258 -2.99 -26.76 -9.89
N VAL A 259 -3.50 -25.79 -10.65
CA VAL A 259 -3.86 -24.48 -10.10
C VAL A 259 -5.06 -24.58 -9.15
N ASP A 260 -5.98 -25.52 -9.37
CA ASP A 260 -7.11 -25.74 -8.44
C ASP A 260 -6.64 -26.16 -7.05
N GLU A 261 -5.58 -26.97 -6.95
CA GLU A 261 -4.97 -27.31 -5.66
C GLU A 261 -4.40 -26.05 -4.98
N LEU A 262 -3.79 -25.11 -5.71
CA LEU A 262 -3.35 -23.82 -5.14
C LEU A 262 -4.53 -22.96 -4.67
N LEU A 263 -5.63 -22.92 -5.42
CA LEU A 263 -6.83 -22.15 -5.06
C LEU A 263 -7.48 -22.68 -3.79
N ALA A 264 -7.42 -23.99 -3.53
CA ALA A 264 -7.96 -24.62 -2.34
C ALA A 264 -7.04 -24.54 -1.11
N MET A 265 -5.75 -24.21 -1.28
CA MET A 265 -4.80 -24.18 -0.17
C MET A 265 -5.08 -23.05 0.82
N PRO A 266 -4.89 -23.27 2.13
CA PRO A 266 -4.87 -22.19 3.11
C PRO A 266 -3.80 -21.15 2.78
N THR A 267 -4.03 -19.90 3.16
CA THR A 267 -3.11 -18.78 2.91
C THR A 267 -1.72 -19.04 3.47
N GLU A 268 -1.64 -19.65 4.65
CA GLU A 268 -0.40 -19.99 5.34
C GLU A 268 0.42 -20.98 4.54
N ARG A 269 -0.22 -21.97 3.92
CA ARG A 269 0.44 -22.93 3.03
C ARG A 269 1.04 -22.24 1.81
N LEU A 270 0.32 -21.30 1.19
CA LEU A 270 0.86 -20.52 0.08
C LEU A 270 2.06 -19.67 0.51
N VAL A 271 2.04 -19.10 1.72
CA VAL A 271 3.18 -18.35 2.29
C VAL A 271 4.40 -19.27 2.50
N GLU A 272 4.21 -20.51 2.95
CA GLU A 272 5.32 -21.46 3.07
C GLU A 272 5.99 -21.76 1.71
N GLY A 273 5.19 -21.79 0.64
CA GLY A 273 5.68 -22.02 -0.72
C GLY A 273 6.68 -20.97 -1.20
N LEU A 274 6.67 -19.77 -0.61
CA LEU A 274 7.62 -18.70 -0.91
C LEU A 274 9.07 -19.08 -0.58
N SER A 275 9.28 -20.13 0.21
CA SER A 275 10.61 -20.71 0.48
C SER A 275 11.13 -21.62 -0.64
N ALA A 276 10.39 -21.83 -1.73
CA ALA A 276 10.85 -22.59 -2.88
C ALA A 276 12.17 -22.01 -3.42
N THR A 277 13.08 -22.86 -3.88
CA THR A 277 14.35 -22.39 -4.44
C THR A 277 14.13 -21.73 -5.80
N ASP A 278 14.66 -20.52 -6.00
CA ASP A 278 14.61 -19.88 -7.32
C ASP A 278 15.50 -20.66 -8.30
N PRO A 279 14.96 -21.14 -9.45
CA PRO A 279 15.73 -21.95 -10.39
C PRO A 279 16.84 -21.17 -11.12
N TYR A 280 16.86 -19.84 -11.05
CA TYR A 280 17.85 -19.00 -11.73
C TYR A 280 18.76 -18.23 -10.77
N LEU A 281 18.20 -17.76 -9.65
CA LEU A 281 18.93 -16.93 -8.69
C LEU A 281 19.43 -17.71 -7.47
N GLY A 282 18.95 -18.93 -7.26
CA GLY A 282 19.07 -19.60 -5.95
C GLY A 282 18.30 -18.84 -4.86
N GLY A 283 18.46 -19.25 -3.59
CA GLY A 283 17.71 -18.66 -2.48
C GLY A 283 16.19 -18.82 -2.63
N GLY A 284 15.40 -17.98 -1.96
CA GLY A 284 13.94 -18.01 -2.06
C GLY A 284 13.42 -17.49 -3.41
N VAL A 285 12.34 -18.08 -3.91
CA VAL A 285 11.77 -17.79 -5.23
C VAL A 285 11.40 -16.32 -5.39
N TYR A 286 11.93 -15.70 -6.44
CA TYR A 286 11.58 -14.33 -6.79
C TYR A 286 10.28 -14.32 -7.60
N MET A 287 9.33 -13.46 -7.21
CA MET A 287 8.13 -13.20 -7.98
C MET A 287 7.94 -11.69 -8.11
N GLY A 288 7.91 -11.20 -9.34
CA GLY A 288 7.74 -9.80 -9.70
C GLY A 288 7.05 -9.67 -11.05
N PRO A 289 6.90 -8.44 -11.57
CA PRO A 289 6.18 -8.18 -12.80
C PRO A 289 6.69 -9.02 -13.97
N VAL A 290 5.77 -9.49 -14.79
CA VAL A 290 6.06 -10.32 -15.97
C VAL A 290 5.81 -9.52 -17.24
N LEU A 291 6.72 -9.63 -18.20
CA LEU A 291 6.48 -9.19 -19.58
C LEU A 291 5.49 -10.16 -20.25
N ASP A 292 4.23 -10.06 -19.85
CA ASP A 292 3.14 -10.99 -20.19
C ASP A 292 2.52 -10.74 -21.57
N MET A 293 2.94 -9.65 -22.24
CA MET A 293 2.41 -9.20 -23.52
C MET A 293 0.89 -8.90 -23.48
N LYS A 294 0.34 -8.68 -22.29
CA LYS A 294 -1.06 -8.27 -22.06
C LYS A 294 -1.09 -6.94 -21.31
N TRP A 295 -0.54 -6.92 -20.10
CA TRP A 295 -0.49 -5.74 -19.24
C TRP A 295 0.84 -5.03 -19.37
N LEU A 296 1.94 -5.77 -19.53
CA LEU A 296 3.26 -5.22 -19.78
C LEU A 296 3.78 -5.79 -21.10
N VAL A 297 3.79 -4.95 -22.13
CA VAL A 297 4.14 -5.32 -23.51
C VAL A 297 5.56 -4.94 -23.90
N ARG A 298 6.23 -4.14 -23.06
CA ARG A 298 7.61 -3.70 -23.24
C ARG A 298 8.24 -3.44 -21.87
N HIS A 299 9.54 -3.71 -21.73
CA HIS A 299 10.26 -3.39 -20.51
C HIS A 299 10.23 -1.89 -20.17
N PRO A 300 10.34 -1.51 -18.88
CA PRO A 300 10.36 -0.12 -18.46
C PRO A 300 11.46 0.73 -19.13
N PHE A 301 12.69 0.21 -19.14
CA PHE A 301 13.87 0.97 -19.60
C PHE A 301 14.82 0.13 -20.47
N TRP A 302 14.31 -0.88 -21.18
CA TRP A 302 15.10 -1.67 -22.13
C TRP A 302 14.34 -1.93 -23.45
N PRO A 303 15.01 -1.90 -24.62
CA PRO A 303 16.42 -1.48 -24.81
C PRO A 303 16.67 0.02 -24.57
N ASP A 304 15.60 0.81 -24.59
CA ASP A 304 15.53 2.23 -24.28
C ASP A 304 14.33 2.51 -23.37
N ALA A 305 14.21 3.74 -22.87
CA ALA A 305 13.08 4.17 -22.05
C ALA A 305 11.74 3.94 -22.76
N ASN A 306 10.78 3.30 -22.08
CA ASN A 306 9.47 3.07 -22.64
C ASN A 306 8.83 4.40 -23.06
N PRO A 307 8.33 4.58 -24.31
CA PRO A 307 7.94 5.90 -24.80
C PRO A 307 6.78 6.50 -24.03
N GLN A 308 5.97 5.67 -23.35
CA GLN A 308 4.94 6.15 -22.43
C GLN A 308 5.51 6.97 -21.27
N GLY A 309 6.64 6.56 -20.73
CA GLY A 309 7.28 7.20 -19.58
C GLY A 309 8.01 8.50 -19.92
N ASN A 310 8.32 8.75 -21.20
CA ASN A 310 9.16 9.87 -21.62
C ASN A 310 8.60 11.25 -21.24
N ALA A 311 7.28 11.38 -21.09
CA ALA A 311 6.63 12.64 -20.72
C ALA A 311 6.49 12.84 -19.19
N ILE A 312 6.97 11.89 -18.38
CA ILE A 312 6.80 11.92 -16.92
C ILE A 312 8.12 12.37 -16.28
N PRO A 313 8.20 13.58 -15.70
CA PRO A 313 9.38 14.02 -14.96
C PRO A 313 9.67 13.07 -13.80
N MET A 314 10.95 12.70 -13.65
CA MET A 314 11.39 11.69 -12.70
C MET A 314 12.55 12.19 -11.85
N ILE A 315 12.43 12.02 -10.53
CA ILE A 315 13.55 12.15 -9.58
C ILE A 315 14.11 10.76 -9.31
N LEU A 316 15.43 10.62 -9.39
CA LEU A 316 16.17 9.38 -9.16
C LEU A 316 17.21 9.63 -8.08
N GLY A 317 17.34 8.73 -7.12
CA GLY A 317 18.37 8.84 -6.08
C GLY A 317 18.69 7.49 -5.45
N ASN A 318 19.91 7.39 -4.92
CA ASN A 318 20.41 6.24 -4.17
C ASN A 318 21.09 6.76 -2.91
N THR A 319 21.18 5.91 -1.89
CA THR A 319 22.04 6.10 -0.73
C THR A 319 23.50 5.83 -1.10
N HIS A 320 24.44 6.34 -0.30
CA HIS A 320 25.87 6.16 -0.54
C HIS A 320 26.28 4.68 -0.50
N ASP A 321 25.77 3.93 0.49
CA ASP A 321 26.15 2.52 0.77
C ASP A 321 24.96 1.56 0.64
N GLU A 322 24.33 1.49 -0.54
CA GLU A 322 23.12 0.67 -0.80
C GLU A 322 23.22 -0.77 -0.31
N THR A 323 24.37 -1.41 -0.55
CA THR A 323 24.53 -2.85 -0.28
C THR A 323 24.91 -3.15 1.16
N ARG A 324 25.33 -2.16 1.96
CA ARG A 324 25.72 -2.34 3.37
C ARG A 324 24.60 -2.97 4.19
N ALA A 325 23.34 -2.68 3.83
CA ALA A 325 22.14 -3.21 4.47
C ALA A 325 22.00 -4.75 4.36
N PHE A 326 22.72 -5.41 3.46
CA PHE A 326 22.64 -6.85 3.23
C PHE A 326 23.83 -7.64 3.81
N TYR A 327 24.76 -6.98 4.47
CA TYR A 327 25.89 -7.61 5.15
C TYR A 327 25.75 -7.46 6.66
N PRO A 328 26.21 -8.46 7.44
CA PRO A 328 26.28 -8.33 8.90
C PRO A 328 27.13 -7.11 9.31
N PRO A 329 26.88 -6.50 10.48
CA PRO A 329 27.81 -5.53 11.06
C PRO A 329 29.18 -6.21 11.24
N ASP A 330 30.25 -5.48 10.90
CA ASP A 330 31.62 -5.93 11.17
C ASP A 330 31.92 -5.89 12.67
#